data_AF-A0A662EKM0-F1
#
_entry.id   AF-A0A662EKM0-F1
#
_cell.length_a   1.000
_cell.length_b   1.000
_cell.length_c   1.000
_cell.angle_alpha   90.00
_cell.angle_beta   90.00
_cell.angle_gamma   90.00
#
_symmetry.space_group_name_H-M   'P 1'
#
loop_
_entity.id
_entity.type
_entity.pdbx_description
1 polymer ?
#
loop_
_entity_poly.entity_id
_entity_poly.type
_entity_poly.pdbx_seq_one_letter_code
_entity_poly.pdbx_strand_id
1 'polypeptide(L)' 'MGVAIGGTFTDFVWAEDGALRGLKVPTAPAQEEGFLAGLERLPMGKIRRIVHGTTV' A
#
# COMPACT_ATOMS: atom_id res chain seq x y z
N MET A 1 -7.08 3.64 3.66
CA MET A 1 -6.25 2.74 2.84
C MET A 1 -5.68 1.66 3.74
N GLY A 2 -5.72 0.41 3.29
CA GLY A 2 -4.99 -0.69 3.91
C GLY A 2 -3.69 -0.95 3.14
N VAL A 3 -2.65 -1.34 3.86
CA VAL A 3 -1.42 -1.88 3.29
C VAL A 3 -1.06 -3.17 4.03
N ALA A 4 -0.59 -4.17 3.30
CA ALA A 4 -0.05 -5.42 3.83
C ALA A 4 1.35 -5.63 3.26
N ILE A 5 2.38 -5.59 4.11
CA ILE A 5 3.75 -5.89 3.72
C ILE A 5 3.98 -7.39 3.92
N GLY A 6 4.10 -8.12 2.80
CA GLY A 6 4.43 -9.54 2.77
C GLY A 6 5.89 -9.79 2.39
N GLY A 7 6.30 -11.05 2.33
CA GLY A 7 7.69 -11.43 1.96
C GLY A 7 8.03 -11.26 0.48
N THR A 8 7.04 -11.27 -0.42
CA THR A 8 7.25 -11.16 -1.87
C THR A 8 6.70 -9.85 -2.42
N PHE A 9 5.52 -9.45 -1.95
CA PHE A 9 4.83 -8.26 -2.39
C PHE A 9 4.32 -7.44 -1.21
N THR A 10 4.25 -6.13 -1.43
CA THR A 10 3.47 -5.21 -0.63
C THR A 10 2.17 -4.89 -1.37
N ASP A 11 1.06 -5.14 -0.70
CA ASP A 11 -0.29 -4.99 -1.22
C ASP A 11 -0.94 -3.72 -0.65
N PHE A 12 -1.37 -2.81 -1.52
CA PHE A 12 -2.14 -1.62 -1.16
C PHE A 12 -3.58 -1.79 -1.62
N VAL A 13 -4.52 -1.46 -0.74
CA VAL A 13 -5.96 -1.48 -1.04
C VAL A 13 -6.61 -0.19 -0.56
N TRP A 14 -7.39 0.46 -1.41
CA TRP A 14 -8.17 1.65 -1.04
C TRP A 14 -9.54 1.64 -1.70
N ALA A 15 -10.45 2.47 -1.16
CA ALA A 15 -11.75 2.72 -1.76
C ALA A 15 -11.70 4.02 -2.55
N GLU A 16 -12.26 4.00 -3.76
CA GLU A 16 -12.39 5.16 -4.64
C GLU A 16 -13.66 5.00 -5.49
N ASP A 17 -14.49 6.04 -5.51
CA ASP A 17 -15.74 6.11 -6.28
C ASP A 17 -16.66 4.89 -6.06
N GLY A 18 -16.77 4.46 -4.80
CA GLY A 18 -17.60 3.31 -4.40
C GLY A 18 -17.01 1.94 -4.75
N ALA A 19 -15.81 1.88 -5.33
CA ALA A 19 -15.12 0.64 -5.68
C ALA A 19 -13.82 0.45 -4.89
N LEU A 20 -13.39 -0.81 -4.74
CA LEU A 20 -12.06 -1.13 -4.23
C LEU A 20 -11.03 -1.11 -5.37
N ARG A 21 -9.87 -0.51 -5.08
CA ARG A 21 -8.71 -0.46 -5.96
C ARG A 21 -7.55 -1.16 -5.27
N GLY A 22 -6.65 -1.71 -6.09
CA GLY A 22 -5.48 -2.45 -5.63
C GLY A 22 -4.22 -2.01 -6.35
N LEU A 23 -3.11 -1.98 -5.62
CA LEU A 23 -1.76 -1.81 -6.17
C LEU A 23 -0.86 -2.85 -5.50
N LYS A 24 -0.11 -3.58 -6.31
CA LYS A 24 0.86 -4.55 -5.84
C LYS A 24 2.25 -4.13 -6.28
N VAL A 25 3.19 -4.07 -5.36
CA VAL A 25 4.59 -3.76 -5.64
C VAL A 25 5.48 -4.84 -5.04
N PRO A 26 6.64 -5.16 -5.64
CA PRO A 26 7.60 -6.06 -5.01
C PRO A 26 7.99 -5.56 -3.62
N THR A 27 8.12 -6.46 -2.65
CA THR A 27 8.61 -6.09 -1.32
C THR A 27 10.06 -5.67 -1.40
N ALA A 28 10.37 -4.51 -0.83
CA ALA A 28 11.74 -4.03 -0.68
C ALA A 28 12.38 -4.60 0.60
N PRO A 29 13.71 -4.82 0.62
CA PRO A 29 14.41 -5.23 1.84
C PRO A 29 14.23 -4.25 3.00
N ALA A 30 14.27 -2.95 2.70
CA ALA A 30 13.82 -1.89 3.61
C ALA A 30 12.33 -1.62 3.36
N GLN A 31 11.50 -1.97 4.34
CA GLN A 31 10.03 -1.96 4.17
C GLN A 31 9.49 -0.56 3.88
N GLU A 32 10.07 0.45 4.51
CA GLU A 32 9.73 1.85 4.33
C GLU A 32 9.94 2.33 2.89
N GLU A 33 10.94 1.83 2.20
CA GLU A 33 11.21 2.19 0.80
C GLU A 33 10.12 1.65 -0.12
N GLY A 34 9.76 0.37 0.06
CA GLY A 34 8.65 -0.25 -0.67
C GLY A 34 7.31 0.41 -0.38
N PHE A 35 7.09 0.78 0.90
CA PHE A 35 5.90 1.49 1.32
C PHE A 35 5.80 2.88 0.67
N LEU A 36 6.86 3.69 0.74
CA LEU A 36 6.88 5.04 0.17
C LEU A 36 6.77 5.00 -1.36
N ALA A 37 7.49 4.11 -2.04
CA ALA A 37 7.40 3.92 -3.49
C ALA A 37 6.01 3.46 -3.94
N GLY A 38 5.27 2.75 -3.09
CA GLY A 38 3.88 2.42 -3.33
C GLY A 38 2.97 3.63 -3.17
N LEU A 39 3.15 4.43 -2.12
CA LEU A 39 2.37 5.66 -1.89
C LEU A 39 2.49 6.67 -3.04
N GLU A 40 3.67 6.81 -3.63
CA GLU A 40 3.90 7.70 -4.79
C GLU A 40 3.04 7.34 -6.01
N ARG A 41 2.59 6.09 -6.12
CA ARG A 41 1.76 5.60 -7.24
C ARG A 41 0.27 5.71 -6.97
N LEU A 42 -0.12 6.11 -5.76
CA LEU A 42 -1.52 6.27 -5.39
C LEU A 42 -2.01 7.66 -5.75
N PRO A 43 -3.32 7.84 -6.01
CA PRO A 43 -3.91 9.17 -6.12
C PRO A 43 -3.81 9.89 -4.76
N MET A 44 -2.71 10.61 -4.57
CA MET A 44 -2.40 11.37 -3.36
C MET A 44 -3.44 12.48 -3.17
N GLY A 45 -3.98 12.60 -1.94
CA GLY A 45 -4.92 13.67 -1.56
C GLY A 45 -6.23 13.22 -0.90
N LYS A 46 -6.61 11.94 -1.01
CA LYS A 46 -7.85 11.40 -0.40
C LYS A 46 -7.63 10.46 0.80
N ILE A 47 -6.38 10.12 1.11
CA ILE A 47 -6.06 9.14 2.17
C ILE A 47 -6.03 9.85 3.53
N ARG A 48 -7.09 9.64 4.33
CA ARG A 48 -7.20 10.22 5.70
C ARG A 48 -6.73 9.27 6.80
N ARG A 49 -6.62 7.98 6.50
CA ARG A 49 -6.22 6.92 7.44
C ARG A 49 -5.51 5.80 6.70
N ILE A 50 -4.42 5.34 7.29
CA ILE A 50 -3.67 4.16 6.87
C ILE A 50 -3.84 3.09 7.95
N VAL A 51 -4.14 1.87 7.53
CA VAL A 51 -4.10 0.68 8.38
C VAL A 51 -3.01 -0.22 7.82
N HIS A 52 -2.04 -0.56 8.67
CA HIS A 52 -0.85 -1.29 8.28
C HIS A 52 -0.87 -2.68 8.90
N GLY A 53 -0.71 -3.70 8.07
CA GLY A 53 -0.45 -5.08 8.48
C GLY A 53 0.90 -5.54 7.91
N THR A 54 1.58 -6.43 8.63
CA THR A 54 2.82 -7.06 8.17
C THR A 54 2.85 -8.52 8.61
N THR A 55 3.52 -9.37 7.84
CA THR A 55 3.85 -10.75 8.23
C THR A 55 5.34 -10.95 8.51
N VAL A 56 6.12 -9.87 8.39
CA VAL A 56 7.58 -9.81 8.55
C VAL A 56 7.94 -8.81 9.63
#